data_AF-A0A816RKT3-F1
#
_entry.id   AF-A0A816RKT3-F1
#
_cell.length_a   1.000
_cell.length_b   1.000
_cell.length_c   1.000
_cell.angle_alpha   90.00
_cell.angle_beta   90.00
_cell.angle_gamma   90.00
#
_symmetry.space_group_name_H-M   'P 1'
#
loop_
_entity.id
_entity.type
_entity.pdbx_description
1 polymer ?
#
loop_
_entity_poly.entity_id
_entity_poly.type
_entity_poly.pdbx_seq_one_letter_code
_entity_poly.pdbx_strand_id
1 'polypeptide(L)'
;IRLGFHLIYGDQKFKLQPIAYQILLEPATVIAKSMRQRQVTSYEVVRAYIGRLKSVQSYLNVYVDERFEEALDEARKVDELLDNKDSFSDQYSEERIPFLGVPFAIKESMQFIGFHNSTGIAARENIIATETATFVENMLKSGVILLCNTNIKFSGQNSLYGTTNNPYNLTRIVGGSSGGAGCIVSATGVPFGVGADIGGSIRMSSFINGIFGHKTLPVDAYCVNKLDPEQKLAHRQVVQHFENTYKIHVTPFNRRRYPVSLWSAMMVNGELSSRDFSLAIRDHTAHTNGYLESLKKLFFRSTYVLATIGLAIVEALLMKHNKRFHKVAHKFYEEIQILLGDDGILFFPTFPQSASVHGQLTLVVAQEI
;
A
#
# COMPACT_ATOMS: atom_id res chain seq x y z
N ILE A 1 12.02 -23.12 17.47
CA ILE A 1 11.92 -21.80 16.79
C ILE A 1 10.75 -20.96 17.32
N ARG A 2 9.47 -21.40 17.24
CA ARG A 2 8.32 -20.65 17.81
C ARG A 2 8.45 -20.34 19.31
N LEU A 3 8.95 -21.29 20.11
CA LEU A 3 9.18 -21.08 21.55
C LEU A 3 10.31 -20.06 21.81
N GLY A 4 11.39 -20.08 21.02
CA GLY A 4 12.49 -19.11 21.11
C GLY A 4 12.07 -17.70 20.69
N PHE A 5 11.28 -17.57 19.63
CA PHE A 5 10.68 -16.28 19.23
C PHE A 5 9.71 -15.75 20.30
N HIS A 6 8.91 -16.62 20.92
CA HIS A 6 8.05 -16.22 22.03
C HIS A 6 8.84 -15.89 23.31
N LEU A 7 10.02 -16.46 23.54
CA LEU A 7 10.86 -16.10 24.69
C LEU A 7 11.62 -14.78 24.47
N ILE A 8 11.98 -14.45 23.22
CA ILE A 8 12.70 -13.22 22.86
C ILE A 8 11.75 -12.04 22.61
N TYR A 9 10.57 -12.30 22.03
CA TYR A 9 9.58 -11.28 21.62
C TYR A 9 8.21 -11.46 22.30
N GLY A 10 8.12 -12.33 23.32
CA GLY A 10 6.87 -12.64 24.01
C GLY A 10 6.27 -11.45 24.72
N ASP A 11 4.98 -11.22 24.46
CA ASP A 11 4.06 -10.36 25.19
C ASP A 11 4.49 -8.93 25.52
N GLN A 12 5.51 -8.38 24.86
CA GLN A 12 5.66 -6.93 24.79
C GLN A 12 4.59 -6.36 23.85
N LYS A 13 3.35 -6.29 24.34
CA LYS A 13 2.27 -5.49 23.78
C LYS A 13 2.63 -4.02 23.99
N PHE A 14 3.62 -3.54 23.25
CA PHE A 14 3.93 -2.13 23.20
C PHE A 14 2.68 -1.42 22.68
N LYS A 15 2.13 -0.52 23.50
CA LYS A 15 1.03 0.34 23.11
C LYS A 15 1.62 1.65 22.62
N LEU A 16 1.29 2.02 21.38
CA LEU A 16 1.60 3.36 20.88
C LEU A 16 1.00 4.41 21.82
N GLN A 17 1.65 5.57 21.86
CA GLN A 17 1.14 6.71 22.61
C GLN A 17 -0.31 7.01 22.20
N PRO A 18 -1.19 7.36 23.14
CA PRO A 18 -2.56 7.76 22.82
C PRO A 18 -2.58 8.92 21.82
N ILE A 19 -3.65 9.01 21.05
CA ILE A 19 -3.85 10.09 20.10
C ILE A 19 -4.23 11.34 20.88
N ALA A 20 -3.38 12.37 20.80
CA ALA A 20 -3.52 13.59 21.60
C ALA A 20 -4.60 14.55 21.07
N TYR A 21 -4.89 14.50 19.76
CA TYR A 21 -5.80 15.42 19.09
C TYR A 21 -6.92 14.65 18.40
N GLN A 22 -8.16 14.94 18.76
CA GLN A 22 -9.35 14.23 18.22
C GLN A 22 -9.50 14.41 16.70
N ILE A 23 -9.09 15.58 16.16
CA ILE A 23 -9.16 15.88 14.72
C ILE A 23 -8.38 14.87 13.85
N LEU A 24 -7.39 14.17 14.43
CA LEU A 24 -6.62 13.16 13.70
C LEU A 24 -7.43 11.86 13.45
N LEU A 25 -8.51 11.66 14.19
CA LEU A 25 -9.42 10.52 14.03
C LEU A 25 -10.55 10.80 13.04
N GLU A 26 -10.69 12.04 12.59
CA GLU A 26 -11.77 12.43 11.70
C GLU A 26 -11.47 12.05 10.23
N PRO A 27 -12.49 11.73 9.42
CA PRO A 27 -12.32 11.54 7.99
C PRO A 27 -11.73 12.77 7.30
N ALA A 28 -10.96 12.57 6.23
CA ALA A 28 -10.37 13.64 5.42
C ALA A 28 -11.39 14.72 4.98
N THR A 29 -12.61 14.30 4.65
CA THR A 29 -13.72 15.20 4.27
C THR A 29 -14.19 16.07 5.44
N VAL A 30 -14.25 15.52 6.65
CA VAL A 30 -14.62 16.27 7.86
C VAL A 30 -13.52 17.24 8.23
N ILE A 31 -12.25 16.83 8.17
CA ILE A 31 -11.09 17.70 8.40
C ILE A 31 -11.13 18.91 7.45
N ALA A 32 -11.29 18.67 6.14
CA ALA A 32 -11.41 19.73 5.13
C ALA A 32 -12.55 20.70 5.43
N LYS A 33 -13.73 20.15 5.77
CA LYS A 33 -14.90 20.94 6.11
C LYS A 33 -14.70 21.80 7.36
N SER A 34 -14.09 21.25 8.42
CA SER A 34 -13.79 21.99 9.65
C SER A 34 -12.80 23.13 9.42
N MET A 35 -11.81 22.96 8.52
CA MET A 35 -10.90 24.03 8.12
C MET A 35 -11.64 25.15 7.37
N ARG A 36 -12.49 24.78 6.39
CA ARG A 36 -13.33 25.75 5.65
C ARG A 36 -14.28 26.52 6.57
N GLN A 37 -14.80 25.87 7.61
CA GLN A 37 -15.69 26.46 8.60
C GLN A 37 -14.96 27.23 9.71
N ARG A 38 -13.62 27.34 9.64
CA ARG A 38 -12.79 28.00 10.66
C ARG A 38 -12.94 27.45 12.07
N GLN A 39 -13.28 26.17 12.19
CA GLN A 39 -13.28 25.45 13.47
C GLN A 39 -11.87 25.05 13.91
N VAL A 40 -11.00 24.79 12.93
CA VAL A 40 -9.56 24.52 13.07
C VAL A 40 -8.84 25.18 11.90
N THR A 41 -7.55 25.44 12.06
CA THR A 41 -6.69 25.90 10.95
C THR A 41 -5.98 24.73 10.27
N SER A 42 -5.62 24.89 9.01
CA SER A 42 -4.78 23.94 8.27
C SER A 42 -3.44 23.74 8.98
N TYR A 43 -2.85 24.83 9.45
CA TYR A 43 -1.61 24.80 10.23
C TYR A 43 -1.71 23.92 11.48
N GLU A 44 -2.78 24.06 12.27
CA GLU A 44 -2.99 23.22 13.47
C GLU A 44 -3.14 21.74 13.13
N VAL A 45 -3.91 21.42 12.08
CA VAL A 45 -4.12 20.06 11.61
C VAL A 45 -2.80 19.43 11.14
N VAL A 46 -2.08 20.10 10.25
CA VAL A 46 -0.79 19.61 9.72
C VAL A 46 0.22 19.45 10.85
N ARG A 47 0.33 20.43 11.75
CA ARG A 47 1.19 20.35 12.93
C ARG A 47 0.84 19.16 13.84
N ALA A 48 -0.44 18.88 14.03
CA ALA A 48 -0.89 17.74 14.83
C ALA A 48 -0.50 16.40 14.20
N TYR A 49 -0.65 16.25 12.88
CA TYR A 49 -0.21 15.05 12.15
C TYR A 49 1.33 14.89 12.19
N ILE A 50 2.09 15.97 11.99
CA ILE A 50 3.56 15.95 12.12
C ILE A 50 3.98 15.51 13.52
N GLY A 51 3.34 16.04 14.57
CA GLY A 51 3.58 15.63 15.95
C GLY A 51 3.32 14.14 16.17
N ARG A 52 2.22 13.62 15.58
CA ARG A 52 1.92 12.20 15.62
C ARG A 52 2.99 11.37 14.91
N LEU A 53 3.37 11.73 13.69
CA LEU A 53 4.42 11.05 12.91
C LEU A 53 5.74 10.98 13.69
N LYS A 54 6.21 12.11 14.22
CA LYS A 54 7.41 12.16 15.05
C LYS A 54 7.31 11.25 16.28
N SER A 55 6.14 11.18 16.92
CA SER A 55 5.92 10.34 18.12
C SER A 55 5.93 8.83 17.85
N VAL A 56 5.57 8.40 16.63
CA VAL A 56 5.47 6.97 16.28
C VAL A 56 6.66 6.47 15.46
N GLN A 57 7.46 7.36 14.85
CA GLN A 57 8.52 6.98 13.92
C GLN A 57 9.56 6.04 14.54
N SER A 58 10.00 6.27 15.77
CA SER A 58 10.99 5.40 16.43
C SER A 58 10.48 3.98 16.71
N TYR A 59 9.16 3.79 16.77
CA TYR A 59 8.52 2.50 17.03
C TYR A 59 8.08 1.81 15.75
N LEU A 60 7.57 2.57 14.78
CA LEU A 60 6.95 2.04 13.57
C LEU A 60 7.84 2.10 12.35
N ASN A 61 8.79 3.04 12.29
CA ASN A 61 9.67 3.27 11.15
C ASN A 61 8.88 3.35 9.82
N VAL A 62 8.02 4.38 9.73
CA VAL A 62 6.92 4.44 8.78
C VAL A 62 7.19 5.32 7.56
N TYR A 63 7.97 6.38 7.71
CA TYR A 63 8.37 7.28 6.61
C TYR A 63 9.90 7.29 6.40
N VAL A 64 10.32 7.69 5.20
CA VAL A 64 11.74 7.77 4.80
C VAL A 64 12.18 9.24 4.74
N ASP A 65 11.59 10.00 3.82
CA ASP A 65 11.78 11.43 3.64
C ASP A 65 10.57 12.20 4.14
N GLU A 66 10.82 13.42 4.61
CA GLU A 66 9.81 14.34 5.12
C GLU A 66 10.07 15.75 4.59
N ARG A 67 9.03 16.58 4.64
CA ARG A 67 9.03 17.99 4.22
C ARG A 67 8.09 18.81 5.11
N PHE A 68 8.22 18.60 6.41
CA PHE A 68 7.32 19.09 7.44
C PHE A 68 7.30 20.61 7.54
N GLU A 69 8.45 21.27 7.37
CA GLU A 69 8.51 22.73 7.41
C GLU A 69 7.82 23.34 6.19
N GLU A 70 8.08 22.81 4.99
CA GLU A 70 7.41 23.23 3.76
C GLU A 70 5.89 22.93 3.82
N ALA A 71 5.50 21.79 4.38
CA ALA A 71 4.10 21.44 4.59
C ALA A 71 3.40 22.40 5.55
N LEU A 72 4.09 22.88 6.60
CA LEU A 72 3.55 23.90 7.50
C LEU A 72 3.42 25.26 6.81
N ASP A 73 4.37 25.65 5.96
CA ASP A 73 4.28 26.87 5.15
C ASP A 73 3.12 26.80 4.15
N GLU A 74 2.92 25.66 3.48
CA GLU A 74 1.77 25.38 2.62
C GLU A 74 0.46 25.47 3.41
N ALA A 75 0.43 24.94 4.64
CA ALA A 75 -0.74 25.00 5.50
C ALA A 75 -1.11 26.45 5.87
N ARG A 76 -0.13 27.30 6.19
CA ARG A 76 -0.37 28.74 6.44
C ARG A 76 -0.96 29.45 5.24
N LYS A 77 -0.49 29.14 4.03
CA LYS A 77 -1.06 29.71 2.79
C LYS A 77 -2.52 29.30 2.57
N VAL A 78 -2.86 28.06 2.93
CA VAL A 78 -4.27 27.60 2.92
C VAL A 78 -5.08 28.40 3.93
N ASP A 79 -4.54 28.66 5.11
CA ASP A 79 -5.22 29.50 6.11
C ASP A 79 -5.39 30.93 5.61
N GLU A 80 -4.37 31.57 5.04
CA GLU A 80 -4.49 32.92 4.45
C GLU A 80 -5.56 32.98 3.34
N LEU A 81 -5.59 31.96 2.47
CA LEU A 81 -6.59 31.83 1.41
C LEU A 81 -8.02 31.76 1.97
N LEU A 82 -8.23 30.95 3.01
CA LEU A 82 -9.54 30.76 3.62
C LEU A 82 -10.00 32.02 4.42
N ASP A 83 -9.09 32.92 4.81
CA ASP A 83 -9.40 34.14 5.57
C ASP A 83 -9.82 35.27 4.64
N ASN A 84 -9.25 35.27 3.43
CA ASN A 84 -9.59 36.23 2.40
C ASN A 84 -10.86 35.80 1.65
N LYS A 85 -12.01 36.25 2.14
CA LYS A 85 -13.34 35.96 1.55
C LYS A 85 -13.47 36.39 0.09
N ASP A 86 -12.73 37.41 -0.34
CA ASP A 86 -12.73 37.87 -1.75
C ASP A 86 -11.86 36.98 -2.66
N SER A 87 -10.97 36.17 -2.07
CA SER A 87 -10.13 35.18 -2.78
C SER A 87 -10.80 33.81 -2.96
N PHE A 88 -11.99 33.61 -2.38
CA PHE A 88 -12.81 32.43 -2.60
C PHE A 88 -13.46 32.49 -4.00
N SER A 89 -12.62 32.46 -5.03
CA SER A 89 -13.07 32.22 -6.38
C SER A 89 -13.67 30.81 -6.47
N ASP A 90 -14.54 30.58 -7.45
CA ASP A 90 -15.08 29.26 -7.77
C ASP A 90 -14.00 28.16 -7.89
N GLN A 91 -12.74 28.54 -8.11
CA GLN A 91 -11.59 27.64 -8.19
C GLN A 91 -11.34 26.88 -6.89
N TYR A 92 -11.57 27.50 -5.71
CA TYR A 92 -11.27 26.91 -4.39
C TYR A 92 -12.52 26.41 -3.65
N SER A 93 -13.65 26.31 -4.36
CA SER A 93 -14.89 25.78 -3.81
C SER A 93 -14.74 24.35 -3.28
N GLU A 94 -15.61 23.95 -2.35
CA GLU A 94 -15.63 22.59 -1.83
C GLU A 94 -15.87 21.54 -2.93
N GLU A 95 -16.64 21.89 -3.96
CA GLU A 95 -16.91 21.00 -5.10
C GLU A 95 -15.66 20.74 -5.94
N ARG A 96 -14.83 21.75 -6.19
CA ARG A 96 -13.60 21.59 -7.01
C ARG A 96 -12.42 21.06 -6.22
N ILE A 97 -12.27 21.48 -4.96
CA ILE A 97 -11.11 21.17 -4.11
C ILE A 97 -11.59 20.62 -2.76
N PRO A 98 -12.23 19.43 -2.71
CA PRO A 98 -12.89 18.92 -1.52
C PRO A 98 -11.94 18.62 -0.35
N PHE A 99 -10.63 18.51 -0.60
CA PHE A 99 -9.61 18.16 0.39
C PHE A 99 -8.58 19.28 0.62
N LEU A 100 -8.95 20.53 0.35
CA LEU A 100 -8.08 21.70 0.58
C LEU A 100 -7.46 21.68 1.99
N GLY A 101 -6.13 21.74 2.10
CA GLY A 101 -5.36 21.74 3.35
C GLY A 101 -5.17 20.37 4.00
N VAL A 102 -5.76 19.30 3.47
CA VAL A 102 -5.67 17.98 4.11
C VAL A 102 -4.29 17.37 3.86
N PRO A 103 -3.58 16.90 4.91
CA PRO A 103 -2.27 16.27 4.75
C PRO A 103 -2.38 14.86 4.15
N PHE A 104 -1.35 14.42 3.44
CA PHE A 104 -1.25 13.04 2.94
C PHE A 104 0.19 12.56 2.85
N ALA A 105 0.36 11.27 2.54
CA ALA A 105 1.66 10.66 2.29
C ALA A 105 1.65 9.82 1.01
N ILE A 106 2.80 9.69 0.37
CA ILE A 106 2.99 8.83 -0.81
C ILE A 106 3.89 7.65 -0.48
N LYS A 107 3.86 6.60 -1.29
CA LYS A 107 4.83 5.52 -1.23
C LYS A 107 6.18 5.97 -1.79
N GLU A 108 7.30 5.57 -1.19
CA GLU A 108 8.64 6.01 -1.62
C GLU A 108 8.96 5.76 -3.11
N SER A 109 8.39 4.70 -3.70
CA SER A 109 8.53 4.45 -5.15
C SER A 109 7.79 5.46 -6.04
N MET A 110 7.06 6.42 -5.46
CA MET A 110 6.38 7.51 -6.17
C MET A 110 7.27 8.74 -6.11
N GLN A 111 7.72 9.20 -7.28
CA GLN A 111 8.68 10.29 -7.35
C GLN A 111 8.07 11.60 -6.83
N PHE A 112 8.81 12.25 -5.94
CA PHE A 112 8.62 13.64 -5.55
C PHE A 112 10.01 14.28 -5.54
N ILE A 113 10.17 15.41 -6.21
CA ILE A 113 11.50 16.01 -6.40
C ILE A 113 12.24 16.19 -5.06
N GLY A 114 13.50 15.75 -5.02
CA GLY A 114 14.35 15.81 -3.83
C GLY A 114 14.18 14.66 -2.82
N PHE A 115 13.16 13.82 -2.96
CA PHE A 115 12.99 12.62 -2.13
C PHE A 115 13.76 11.42 -2.68
N HIS A 116 14.11 10.47 -1.81
CA HIS A 116 14.65 9.17 -2.22
C HIS A 116 13.64 8.41 -3.09
N ASN A 117 14.18 7.70 -4.09
CA ASN A 117 13.45 6.78 -4.97
C ASN A 117 14.27 5.49 -5.21
N SER A 118 14.79 4.96 -4.11
CA SER A 118 15.51 3.69 -4.02
C SER A 118 14.59 2.48 -4.18
N THR A 119 13.28 2.63 -3.98
CA THR A 119 12.30 1.54 -3.87
C THR A 119 12.60 0.57 -2.73
N GLY A 120 13.43 0.94 -1.75
CA GLY A 120 13.93 0.10 -0.67
C GLY A 120 14.98 -0.93 -1.13
N ILE A 121 15.78 -0.58 -2.15
CA ILE A 121 16.85 -1.43 -2.70
C ILE A 121 18.18 -0.75 -2.43
N ALA A 122 19.10 -1.42 -1.73
CA ALA A 122 20.40 -0.82 -1.38
C ALA A 122 21.22 -0.39 -2.60
N ALA A 123 21.13 -1.11 -3.74
CA ALA A 123 21.80 -0.72 -4.98
C ALA A 123 21.30 0.63 -5.56
N ARG A 124 20.16 1.13 -5.08
CA ARG A 124 19.54 2.40 -5.48
C ARG A 124 19.52 3.42 -4.34
N GLU A 125 20.31 3.21 -3.28
CA GLU A 125 20.33 4.05 -2.08
C GLU A 125 20.50 5.54 -2.40
N ASN A 126 21.38 5.87 -3.36
CA ASN A 126 21.68 7.26 -3.73
C ASN A 126 20.77 7.81 -4.85
N ILE A 127 19.69 7.11 -5.21
CA ILE A 127 18.76 7.60 -6.22
C ILE A 127 17.78 8.58 -5.58
N ILE A 128 17.94 9.85 -5.92
CA ILE A 128 17.04 10.95 -5.56
C ILE A 128 16.19 11.29 -6.78
N ALA A 129 14.89 11.46 -6.58
CA ALA A 129 13.98 11.85 -7.64
C ALA A 129 14.29 13.28 -8.13
N THR A 130 14.49 13.43 -9.44
CA THR A 130 14.75 14.71 -10.10
C THR A 130 13.48 15.42 -10.57
N GLU A 131 12.34 14.74 -10.49
CA GLU A 131 11.04 15.22 -10.91
C GLU A 131 9.95 14.72 -9.97
N THR A 132 8.78 15.35 -10.02
CA THR A 132 7.59 14.89 -9.31
C THR A 132 6.70 14.10 -10.27
N ALA A 133 6.23 12.93 -9.85
CA ALA A 133 5.35 12.13 -10.67
C ALA A 133 4.06 12.90 -10.99
N THR A 134 3.59 12.84 -12.24
CA THR A 134 2.44 13.64 -12.73
C THR A 134 1.20 13.51 -11.86
N PHE A 135 0.90 12.30 -11.34
CA PHE A 135 -0.25 12.12 -10.47
C PHE A 135 -0.07 12.83 -9.11
N VAL A 136 1.16 12.89 -8.56
CA VAL A 136 1.46 13.62 -7.32
C VAL A 136 1.30 15.12 -7.56
N GLU A 137 1.76 15.64 -8.70
CA GLU A 137 1.51 17.04 -9.07
C GLU A 137 0.02 17.36 -9.15
N ASN A 138 -0.78 16.47 -9.74
CA ASN A 138 -2.23 16.63 -9.82
C ASN A 138 -2.89 16.62 -8.44
N MET A 139 -2.40 15.80 -7.52
CA MET A 139 -2.84 15.82 -6.12
C MET A 139 -2.48 17.14 -5.43
N LEU A 140 -1.25 17.62 -5.55
CA LEU A 140 -0.87 18.91 -4.97
C LEU A 140 -1.72 20.06 -5.53
N LYS A 141 -2.03 20.04 -6.83
CA LYS A 141 -2.96 20.99 -7.46
C LYS A 141 -4.39 20.89 -6.93
N SER A 142 -4.80 19.74 -6.38
CA SER A 142 -6.08 19.56 -5.70
C SER A 142 -6.05 20.03 -4.23
N GLY A 143 -5.04 20.80 -3.84
CA GLY A 143 -4.99 21.50 -2.56
C GLY A 143 -4.62 20.65 -1.34
N VAL A 144 -4.25 19.38 -1.52
CA VAL A 144 -3.74 18.54 -0.42
C VAL A 144 -2.25 18.80 -0.17
N ILE A 145 -1.79 18.55 1.05
CA ILE A 145 -0.44 18.88 1.52
C ILE A 145 0.37 17.59 1.73
N LEU A 146 1.45 17.40 1.00
CA LEU A 146 2.29 16.20 1.15
C LEU A 146 3.21 16.35 2.36
N LEU A 147 3.15 15.42 3.31
CA LEU A 147 4.03 15.44 4.49
C LEU A 147 5.34 14.67 4.29
N CYS A 148 5.27 13.50 3.67
CA CYS A 148 6.38 12.55 3.62
C CYS A 148 6.14 11.45 2.57
N ASN A 149 7.20 10.70 2.24
CA ASN A 149 7.07 9.40 1.58
C ASN A 149 7.20 8.25 2.61
N THR A 150 6.60 7.11 2.30
CA THR A 150 6.49 5.98 3.24
C THR A 150 7.47 4.87 2.92
N ASN A 151 7.92 4.20 3.98
CA ASN A 151 8.78 3.02 3.86
C ASN A 151 8.07 1.89 3.08
N ILE A 152 8.85 1.08 2.38
CA ILE A 152 8.41 0.20 1.30
C ILE A 152 8.96 -1.22 1.50
N LYS A 153 8.33 -2.17 0.80
CA LYS A 153 8.65 -3.61 0.59
C LYS A 153 7.64 -4.56 1.24
N PHE A 154 7.66 -5.79 0.74
CA PHE A 154 6.84 -6.89 1.26
C PHE A 154 7.19 -7.12 2.74
N SER A 155 6.17 -7.27 3.59
CA SER A 155 6.28 -7.32 5.06
C SER A 155 6.76 -6.05 5.77
N GLY A 156 7.02 -4.96 5.02
CA GLY A 156 7.61 -3.71 5.54
C GLY A 156 9.12 -3.79 5.79
N GLN A 157 9.80 -4.84 5.32
CA GLN A 157 11.23 -5.06 5.60
C GLN A 157 12.10 -4.82 4.38
N ASN A 158 13.13 -4.00 4.54
CA ASN A 158 14.17 -3.82 3.55
C ASN A 158 15.53 -3.52 4.19
N SER A 159 16.61 -3.71 3.42
CA SER A 159 17.98 -3.57 3.94
C SER A 159 18.43 -2.12 4.12
N LEU A 160 17.69 -1.16 3.57
CA LEU A 160 18.11 0.23 3.52
C LEU A 160 17.50 1.04 4.66
N TYR A 161 16.19 0.96 4.82
CA TYR A 161 15.41 1.67 5.81
C TYR A 161 15.01 0.79 7.00
N GLY A 162 15.29 -0.51 6.97
CA GLY A 162 14.95 -1.44 8.05
C GLY A 162 13.52 -1.98 7.97
N THR A 163 12.88 -2.20 9.13
CA THR A 163 11.56 -2.83 9.25
C THR A 163 10.51 -1.83 9.70
N THR A 164 9.39 -1.75 8.98
CA THR A 164 8.16 -1.10 9.44
C THR A 164 7.35 -2.07 10.31
N ASN A 165 6.98 -1.63 11.51
CA ASN A 165 6.23 -2.44 12.48
C ASN A 165 4.73 -2.11 12.46
N ASN A 166 3.88 -3.09 12.73
CA ASN A 166 2.43 -2.90 12.70
C ASN A 166 1.92 -2.15 13.95
N PRO A 167 1.09 -1.10 13.80
CA PRO A 167 0.64 -0.27 14.92
C PRO A 167 -0.25 -1.01 15.92
N TYR A 168 -0.93 -2.11 15.52
CA TYR A 168 -1.69 -2.95 16.43
C TYR A 168 -0.81 -3.91 17.24
N ASN A 169 0.36 -4.29 16.70
CA ASN A 169 1.30 -5.18 17.34
C ASN A 169 2.68 -5.08 16.67
N LEU A 170 3.66 -4.52 17.38
CA LEU A 170 5.00 -4.28 16.85
C LEU A 170 5.77 -5.56 16.45
N THR A 171 5.32 -6.75 16.88
CA THR A 171 5.95 -8.01 16.47
C THR A 171 5.43 -8.51 15.12
N ARG A 172 4.52 -7.78 14.46
CA ARG A 172 3.82 -8.21 13.24
C ARG A 172 4.11 -7.32 12.05
N ILE A 173 4.05 -7.94 10.88
CA ILE A 173 4.26 -7.28 9.59
C ILE A 173 3.14 -6.28 9.26
N VAL A 174 3.44 -5.36 8.35
CA VAL A 174 2.49 -4.36 7.82
C VAL A 174 1.94 -4.71 6.43
N GLY A 175 2.19 -5.92 5.94
CA GLY A 175 1.91 -6.29 4.55
C GLY A 175 2.87 -5.58 3.59
N GLY A 176 2.55 -5.52 2.31
CA GLY A 176 3.38 -4.81 1.35
C GLY A 176 3.05 -5.11 -0.11
N SER A 177 3.70 -4.46 -1.07
CA SER A 177 4.83 -3.54 -0.89
C SER A 177 4.46 -2.15 -0.38
N SER A 178 3.18 -1.80 -0.31
CA SER A 178 2.69 -0.51 0.23
C SER A 178 2.48 -0.54 1.75
N GLY A 179 3.35 -1.27 2.47
CA GLY A 179 3.20 -1.54 3.90
C GLY A 179 3.29 -0.27 4.74
N GLY A 180 4.26 0.62 4.46
CA GLY A 180 4.35 1.92 5.13
C GLY A 180 3.14 2.81 4.88
N ALA A 181 2.59 2.82 3.66
CA ALA A 181 1.35 3.55 3.35
C ALA A 181 0.13 3.03 4.11
N GLY A 182 0.01 1.71 4.32
CA GLY A 182 -1.03 1.16 5.19
C GLY A 182 -0.81 1.48 6.67
N CYS A 183 0.45 1.36 7.10
CA CYS A 183 0.86 1.60 8.48
C CYS A 183 0.67 3.05 8.91
N ILE A 184 1.03 4.03 8.06
CA ILE A 184 0.97 5.46 8.39
C ILE A 184 -0.47 5.91 8.63
N VAL A 185 -1.42 5.41 7.83
CA VAL A 185 -2.85 5.70 7.99
C VAL A 185 -3.39 5.02 9.25
N SER A 186 -3.08 3.73 9.45
CA SER A 186 -3.53 2.99 10.64
C SER A 186 -2.94 3.54 11.94
N ALA A 187 -1.76 4.17 11.88
CA ALA A 187 -1.13 4.84 13.02
C ALA A 187 -1.66 6.26 13.24
N THR A 188 -2.63 6.73 12.44
CA THR A 188 -3.17 8.08 12.49
C THR A 188 -2.11 9.15 12.16
N GLY A 189 -1.12 8.79 11.34
CA GLY A 189 -0.05 9.67 10.88
C GLY A 189 -0.44 10.56 9.72
N VAL A 190 -1.43 10.15 8.93
CA VAL A 190 -2.14 10.92 7.89
C VAL A 190 -3.56 10.38 7.73
N PRO A 191 -4.54 11.17 7.27
CA PRO A 191 -5.91 10.70 7.04
C PRO A 191 -6.03 9.78 5.82
N PHE A 192 -5.13 9.89 4.84
CA PHE A 192 -5.03 8.96 3.72
C PHE A 192 -3.60 8.93 3.15
N GLY A 193 -3.28 7.87 2.41
CA GLY A 193 -2.00 7.71 1.74
C GLY A 193 -2.14 7.04 0.37
N VAL A 194 -1.16 7.26 -0.49
CA VAL A 194 -1.15 6.73 -1.87
C VAL A 194 -0.13 5.60 -1.97
N GLY A 195 -0.59 4.43 -2.43
CA GLY A 195 0.24 3.25 -2.66
C GLY A 195 0.19 2.77 -4.11
N ALA A 196 0.95 1.71 -4.42
CA ALA A 196 0.93 1.07 -5.74
C ALA A 196 0.53 -0.40 -5.62
N ASP A 197 -0.28 -0.91 -6.54
CA ASP A 197 -0.83 -2.29 -6.53
C ASP A 197 -0.70 -2.95 -7.90
N ILE A 198 0.24 -3.89 -8.00
CA ILE A 198 0.42 -4.75 -9.19
C ILE A 198 -0.20 -6.14 -8.93
N GLY A 199 0.03 -6.69 -7.73
CA GLY A 199 -0.41 -8.04 -7.36
C GLY A 199 -1.07 -8.11 -5.97
N GLY A 200 -1.58 -7.00 -5.45
CA GLY A 200 -2.20 -6.93 -4.11
C GLY A 200 -1.51 -5.99 -3.14
N SER A 201 -0.55 -5.19 -3.59
CA SER A 201 0.30 -4.39 -2.70
C SER A 201 -0.44 -3.32 -1.90
N ILE A 202 -1.51 -2.71 -2.42
CA ILE A 202 -2.38 -1.82 -1.65
C ILE A 202 -3.32 -2.69 -0.81
N ARG A 203 -4.05 -3.60 -1.45
CA ARG A 203 -5.11 -4.40 -0.82
C ARG A 203 -4.62 -5.20 0.38
N MET A 204 -3.51 -5.92 0.25
CA MET A 204 -2.90 -6.69 1.34
C MET A 204 -2.41 -5.78 2.46
N SER A 205 -1.78 -4.65 2.14
CA SER A 205 -1.33 -3.69 3.17
C SER A 205 -2.52 -3.11 3.93
N SER A 206 -3.59 -2.74 3.23
CA SER A 206 -4.82 -2.24 3.84
C SER A 206 -5.47 -3.29 4.74
N PHE A 207 -5.60 -4.54 4.28
CA PHE A 207 -6.11 -5.64 5.08
C PHE A 207 -5.30 -5.88 6.36
N ILE A 208 -3.97 -5.92 6.24
CA ILE A 208 -3.06 -6.20 7.37
C ILE A 208 -3.03 -5.05 8.39
N ASN A 209 -3.26 -3.82 7.96
CA ASN A 209 -3.33 -2.64 8.82
C ASN A 209 -4.78 -2.22 9.14
N GLY A 210 -5.78 -3.05 8.84
CA GLY A 210 -7.18 -2.78 9.21
C GLY A 210 -7.76 -1.47 8.67
N ILE A 211 -7.36 -1.06 7.46
CA ILE A 211 -7.87 0.14 6.78
C ILE A 211 -8.48 -0.22 5.43
N PHE A 212 -9.19 0.73 4.81
CA PHE A 212 -9.64 0.57 3.43
C PHE A 212 -8.49 0.71 2.42
N GLY A 213 -8.63 0.05 1.27
CA GLY A 213 -7.67 0.12 0.17
C GLY A 213 -8.36 -0.04 -1.16
N HIS A 214 -8.09 0.88 -2.10
CA HIS A 214 -8.73 0.88 -3.41
C HIS A 214 -7.66 0.79 -4.52
N LYS A 215 -7.84 -0.15 -5.45
CA LYS A 215 -7.10 -0.23 -6.71
C LYS A 215 -8.05 0.23 -7.81
N THR A 216 -7.68 1.30 -8.52
CA THR A 216 -8.54 1.98 -9.50
C THR A 216 -8.67 1.25 -10.84
N LEU A 217 -7.68 0.43 -11.20
CA LEU A 217 -7.69 -0.36 -12.44
C LEU A 217 -8.26 -1.77 -12.21
N PRO A 218 -8.83 -2.42 -13.24
CA PRO A 218 -9.37 -3.77 -13.15
C PRO A 218 -8.40 -4.76 -12.48
N VAL A 219 -8.96 -5.68 -11.70
CA VAL A 219 -8.19 -6.76 -11.08
C VAL A 219 -8.04 -7.87 -12.11
N ASP A 220 -6.81 -8.08 -12.55
CA ASP A 220 -6.51 -9.08 -13.58
C ASP A 220 -6.55 -10.51 -13.03
N ALA A 221 -6.24 -10.71 -11.75
CA ALA A 221 -6.22 -12.04 -11.15
C ALA A 221 -6.88 -12.10 -9.76
N TYR A 222 -7.73 -13.11 -9.57
CA TYR A 222 -8.42 -13.43 -8.31
C TYR A 222 -7.86 -14.73 -7.74
N CYS A 223 -7.08 -14.64 -6.68
CA CYS A 223 -6.33 -15.77 -6.12
C CYS A 223 -6.49 -15.79 -4.61
N VAL A 224 -7.03 -16.88 -4.06
CA VAL A 224 -7.15 -17.02 -2.62
C VAL A 224 -6.76 -18.45 -2.22
N ASN A 225 -5.81 -18.55 -1.29
CA ASN A 225 -5.45 -19.81 -0.65
C ASN A 225 -6.51 -20.25 0.37
N LYS A 226 -6.29 -21.41 0.99
CA LYS A 226 -7.17 -21.89 2.08
C LYS A 226 -7.18 -20.85 3.21
N LEU A 227 -8.37 -20.33 3.50
CA LEU A 227 -8.58 -19.34 4.54
C LEU A 227 -8.45 -19.92 5.94
N ASP A 228 -7.88 -19.12 6.83
CA ASP A 228 -7.93 -19.33 8.28
C ASP A 228 -9.38 -19.33 8.78
N PRO A 229 -9.69 -20.04 9.88
CA PRO A 229 -11.04 -20.11 10.43
C PRO A 229 -11.66 -18.73 10.73
N GLU A 230 -10.87 -17.80 11.24
CA GLU A 230 -11.30 -16.43 11.52
C GLU A 230 -11.73 -15.69 10.25
N GLN A 231 -10.94 -15.81 9.17
CA GLN A 231 -11.26 -15.20 7.88
C GLN A 231 -12.52 -15.80 7.24
N LYS A 232 -12.72 -17.12 7.40
CA LYS A 232 -13.98 -17.78 6.98
C LYS A 232 -15.18 -17.25 7.75
N LEU A 233 -15.03 -17.05 9.06
CA LEU A 233 -16.09 -16.52 9.91
C LEU A 233 -16.45 -15.08 9.50
N ALA A 234 -15.45 -14.22 9.36
CA ALA A 234 -15.64 -12.84 8.90
C ALA A 234 -16.34 -12.80 7.53
N HIS A 235 -15.91 -13.62 6.57
CA HIS A 235 -16.52 -13.69 5.26
C HIS A 235 -17.99 -14.14 5.31
N ARG A 236 -18.33 -15.11 6.18
CA ARG A 236 -19.73 -15.54 6.39
C ARG A 236 -20.57 -14.43 7.02
N GLN A 237 -20.04 -13.70 8.00
CA GLN A 237 -20.73 -12.59 8.64
C GLN A 237 -21.04 -11.48 7.64
N VAL A 238 -20.09 -11.17 6.75
CA VAL A 238 -20.31 -10.18 5.68
C VAL A 238 -21.39 -10.64 4.70
N VAL A 239 -21.31 -11.89 4.22
CA VAL A 239 -22.34 -12.49 3.34
C VAL A 239 -23.72 -12.41 4.01
N GLN A 240 -23.83 -12.85 5.26
CA GLN A 240 -25.07 -12.82 6.01
C GLN A 240 -25.59 -11.39 6.23
N HIS A 241 -24.71 -10.42 6.48
CA HIS A 241 -25.07 -9.02 6.57
C HIS A 241 -25.66 -8.51 5.24
N PHE A 242 -25.04 -8.86 4.12
CA PHE A 242 -25.53 -8.45 2.81
C PHE A 242 -26.90 -9.05 2.47
N GLU A 243 -27.06 -10.36 2.68
CA GLU A 243 -28.34 -11.06 2.47
C GLU A 243 -29.45 -10.49 3.37
N ASN A 244 -29.14 -10.20 4.63
CA ASN A 244 -30.13 -9.71 5.58
C ASN A 244 -30.51 -8.26 5.35
N THR A 245 -29.54 -7.39 5.11
CA THR A 245 -29.72 -5.94 5.01
C THR A 245 -30.21 -5.51 3.63
N TYR A 246 -29.57 -6.01 2.58
CA TYR A 246 -29.82 -5.57 1.21
C TYR A 246 -30.67 -6.55 0.40
N LYS A 247 -31.03 -7.70 0.99
CA LYS A 247 -31.84 -8.75 0.34
C LYS A 247 -31.24 -9.24 -0.98
N ILE A 248 -29.91 -9.16 -1.11
CA ILE A 248 -29.18 -9.65 -2.27
C ILE A 248 -28.95 -11.16 -2.17
N HIS A 249 -29.00 -11.86 -3.30
CA HIS A 249 -28.73 -13.30 -3.36
C HIS A 249 -27.24 -13.55 -3.60
N VAL A 250 -26.58 -14.29 -2.71
CA VAL A 250 -25.16 -14.63 -2.87
C VAL A 250 -25.01 -15.99 -3.55
N THR A 251 -24.44 -15.99 -4.75
CA THR A 251 -24.13 -17.21 -5.50
C THR A 251 -22.70 -17.66 -5.20
N PRO A 252 -22.49 -18.86 -4.61
CA PRO A 252 -21.13 -19.37 -4.37
C PRO A 252 -20.41 -19.63 -5.70
N PHE A 253 -19.19 -19.09 -5.83
CA PHE A 253 -18.32 -19.35 -6.98
C PHE A 253 -17.08 -20.11 -6.55
N ASN A 254 -16.93 -21.37 -6.99
CA ASN A 254 -15.78 -22.21 -6.65
C ASN A 254 -15.13 -22.78 -7.92
N ARG A 255 -13.94 -22.28 -8.26
CA ARG A 255 -13.12 -22.80 -9.37
C ARG A 255 -11.67 -22.95 -8.89
N ARG A 256 -11.10 -24.15 -9.00
CA ARG A 256 -9.66 -24.36 -8.85
C ARG A 256 -8.95 -23.76 -10.05
N ARG A 257 -7.97 -22.89 -9.83
CA ARG A 257 -7.12 -22.33 -10.88
C ARG A 257 -5.67 -22.25 -10.42
N TYR A 258 -4.78 -22.03 -11.39
CA TYR A 258 -3.34 -21.88 -11.21
C TYR A 258 -3.02 -20.39 -10.98
N PRO A 259 -3.17 -19.86 -9.75
CA PRO A 259 -3.20 -18.41 -9.49
C PRO A 259 -1.99 -17.68 -10.05
N VAL A 260 -0.79 -18.19 -9.73
CA VAL A 260 0.49 -17.69 -10.22
C VAL A 260 0.57 -17.72 -11.74
N SER A 261 0.25 -18.86 -12.36
CA SER A 261 0.38 -19.00 -13.82
C SER A 261 -0.59 -18.07 -14.57
N LEU A 262 -1.75 -17.77 -14.00
CA LEU A 262 -2.69 -16.79 -14.56
C LEU A 262 -2.19 -15.36 -14.36
N TRP A 263 -1.77 -15.01 -13.14
CA TRP A 263 -1.19 -13.70 -12.86
C TRP A 263 0.03 -13.42 -13.75
N SER A 264 0.99 -14.34 -13.81
CA SER A 264 2.17 -14.22 -14.67
C SER A 264 1.81 -14.10 -16.15
N ALA A 265 0.79 -14.82 -16.63
CA ALA A 265 0.34 -14.69 -18.01
C ALA A 265 -0.30 -13.32 -18.30
N MET A 266 -1.03 -12.73 -17.34
CA MET A 266 -1.66 -11.43 -17.55
C MET A 266 -0.67 -10.27 -17.43
N MET A 267 0.36 -10.40 -16.60
CA MET A 267 1.45 -9.42 -16.51
C MET A 267 2.24 -9.26 -17.82
N VAL A 268 2.23 -10.27 -18.70
CA VAL A 268 3.01 -10.31 -19.94
C VAL A 268 2.27 -9.69 -21.14
N ASN A 269 0.96 -9.44 -21.06
CA ASN A 269 0.12 -9.09 -22.23
C ASN A 269 -0.50 -7.68 -22.21
N GLY A 270 -0.15 -6.82 -21.26
CA GLY A 270 -0.52 -5.41 -21.37
C GLY A 270 0.39 -4.70 -22.38
N GLU A 271 -0.08 -3.68 -23.09
CA GLU A 271 0.80 -2.71 -23.80
C GLU A 271 1.81 -2.00 -22.85
N LEU A 272 1.73 -2.30 -21.55
CA LEU A 272 2.72 -2.03 -20.50
C LEU A 272 3.83 -3.10 -20.34
N SER A 273 3.86 -4.15 -21.18
CA SER A 273 4.82 -5.26 -21.15
C SER A 273 6.24 -4.87 -21.62
N SER A 274 6.54 -3.58 -21.71
CA SER A 274 7.85 -3.10 -22.15
C SER A 274 8.89 -3.00 -21.03
N ARG A 275 8.64 -3.57 -19.85
CA ARG A 275 9.60 -3.52 -18.74
C ARG A 275 9.69 -4.86 -18.01
N ASP A 276 10.55 -5.74 -18.52
CA ASP A 276 11.12 -6.88 -17.80
C ASP A 276 11.40 -6.47 -16.34
N PHE A 277 10.76 -7.09 -15.36
CA PHE A 277 10.94 -6.70 -13.95
C PHE A 277 12.42 -6.80 -13.53
N SER A 278 13.12 -7.82 -14.03
CA SER A 278 14.54 -8.04 -13.87
C SER A 278 15.40 -6.90 -14.40
N LEU A 279 14.91 -6.17 -15.41
CA LEU A 279 15.55 -5.01 -16.03
C LEU A 279 15.13 -3.71 -15.32
N ALA A 280 13.84 -3.56 -15.01
CA ALA A 280 13.28 -2.41 -14.31
C ALA A 280 13.90 -2.20 -12.93
N ILE A 281 14.18 -3.28 -12.19
CA ILE A 281 14.79 -3.20 -10.87
C ILE A 281 16.22 -2.64 -10.87
N ARG A 282 16.87 -2.61 -12.05
CA ARG A 282 18.19 -2.04 -12.28
C ARG A 282 18.13 -0.79 -13.17
N ASP A 283 17.01 -0.04 -13.14
CA ASP A 283 16.84 1.18 -13.95
C ASP A 283 17.08 0.97 -15.44
N HIS A 284 16.70 -0.20 -15.96
CA HIS A 284 16.88 -0.55 -17.36
C HIS A 284 18.33 -0.64 -17.83
N THR A 285 19.30 -0.75 -16.91
CA THR A 285 20.72 -0.87 -17.26
C THR A 285 21.17 -2.30 -17.52
N ALA A 286 20.57 -3.29 -16.85
CA ALA A 286 20.89 -4.71 -17.02
C ALA A 286 19.81 -5.61 -16.39
N HIS A 287 19.76 -6.88 -16.80
CA HIS A 287 18.90 -7.88 -16.16
C HIS A 287 19.45 -8.36 -14.82
N THR A 288 18.54 -8.69 -13.91
CA THR A 288 18.83 -9.36 -12.64
C THR A 288 18.65 -10.86 -12.78
N ASN A 289 19.72 -11.64 -12.54
CA ASN A 289 19.64 -13.10 -12.54
C ASN A 289 19.20 -13.61 -11.16
N GLY A 290 17.93 -14.00 -11.04
CA GLY A 290 17.38 -14.48 -9.77
C GLY A 290 18.05 -15.74 -9.19
N TYR A 291 18.59 -16.63 -10.02
CA TYR A 291 19.35 -17.79 -9.53
C TYR A 291 20.67 -17.38 -8.90
N LEU A 292 21.40 -16.48 -9.57
CA LEU A 292 22.65 -15.94 -9.04
C LEU A 292 22.42 -15.14 -7.76
N GLU A 293 21.36 -14.34 -7.72
CA GLU A 293 20.99 -13.60 -6.50
C GLU A 293 20.56 -14.53 -5.36
N SER A 294 19.95 -15.67 -5.65
CA SER A 294 19.65 -16.71 -4.65
C SER A 294 20.94 -17.27 -4.03
N LEU A 295 21.94 -17.58 -4.87
CA LEU A 295 23.26 -18.02 -4.39
C LEU A 295 23.94 -16.93 -3.56
N LYS A 296 23.94 -15.68 -4.03
CA LYS A 296 24.48 -14.55 -3.27
C LYS A 296 23.73 -14.37 -1.94
N LYS A 297 22.41 -14.59 -1.90
CA LYS A 297 21.61 -14.48 -0.68
C LYS A 297 22.02 -15.51 0.37
N LEU A 298 22.32 -16.74 -0.04
CA LEU A 298 22.82 -17.80 0.84
C LEU A 298 24.14 -17.41 1.53
N PHE A 299 24.97 -16.61 0.86
CA PHE A 299 26.23 -16.07 1.39
C PHE A 299 26.12 -14.63 1.92
N PHE A 300 24.91 -14.13 2.18
CA PHE A 300 24.64 -12.75 2.67
C PHE A 300 25.19 -11.63 1.77
N ARG A 301 25.45 -11.92 0.49
CA ARG A 301 25.97 -10.97 -0.50
C ARG A 301 24.89 -10.32 -1.38
N SER A 302 23.66 -10.84 -1.36
CA SER A 302 22.55 -10.24 -2.12
C SER A 302 21.86 -9.15 -1.32
N THR A 303 21.80 -7.97 -1.92
CA THR A 303 21.08 -6.79 -1.41
C THR A 303 19.57 -6.85 -1.70
N TYR A 304 19.11 -7.80 -2.51
CA TYR A 304 17.69 -7.99 -2.80
C TYR A 304 16.97 -8.78 -1.70
N VAL A 305 15.70 -8.45 -1.48
CA VAL A 305 14.80 -9.25 -0.62
C VAL A 305 14.36 -10.51 -1.36
N LEU A 306 14.02 -11.58 -0.62
CA LEU A 306 13.68 -12.89 -1.23
C LEU A 306 12.52 -12.79 -2.23
N ALA A 307 11.52 -11.95 -1.96
CA ALA A 307 10.40 -11.73 -2.88
C ALA A 307 10.85 -11.18 -4.25
N THR A 308 11.83 -10.26 -4.26
CA THR A 308 12.43 -9.73 -5.48
C THR A 308 13.16 -10.81 -6.26
N ILE A 309 13.95 -11.63 -5.56
CA ILE A 309 14.72 -12.72 -6.16
C ILE A 309 13.75 -13.76 -6.75
N GLY A 310 12.71 -14.13 -6.01
CA GLY A 310 11.66 -15.04 -6.46
C GLY A 310 10.94 -14.54 -7.70
N LEU A 311 10.59 -13.25 -7.75
CA LEU A 311 9.93 -12.68 -8.92
C LEU A 311 10.85 -12.68 -10.16
N ALA A 312 12.15 -12.40 -9.99
CA ALA A 312 13.12 -12.52 -11.09
C ALA A 312 13.30 -13.97 -11.58
N ILE A 313 13.18 -14.97 -10.69
CA ILE A 313 13.16 -16.39 -11.06
C ILE A 313 11.86 -16.74 -11.83
N VAL A 314 10.71 -16.27 -11.34
CA VAL A 314 9.42 -16.47 -12.01
C VAL A 314 9.41 -15.82 -13.38
N GLU A 315 9.97 -14.64 -13.54
CA GLU A 315 10.17 -14.01 -14.84
C GLU A 315 11.00 -14.91 -15.76
N ALA A 316 12.16 -15.40 -15.29
CA ALA A 316 13.02 -16.28 -16.06
C ALA A 316 12.37 -17.64 -16.43
N LEU A 317 11.49 -18.18 -15.57
CA LEU A 317 10.84 -19.49 -15.74
C LEU A 317 9.50 -19.42 -16.47
N LEU A 318 8.64 -18.49 -16.09
CA LEU A 318 7.21 -18.44 -16.44
C LEU A 318 6.88 -17.36 -17.48
N MET A 319 7.65 -16.27 -17.58
CA MET A 319 7.38 -15.21 -18.57
C MET A 319 7.89 -15.51 -19.98
N LYS A 320 8.49 -16.70 -20.23
CA LYS A 320 8.57 -17.23 -21.60
C LYS A 320 7.15 -17.48 -22.11
N HIS A 321 6.61 -16.54 -22.92
CA HIS A 321 5.26 -16.52 -23.50
C HIS A 321 4.53 -17.87 -23.51
N ASN A 322 3.89 -18.22 -22.40
CA ASN A 322 3.10 -19.43 -22.35
C ASN A 322 1.69 -19.11 -22.86
N LYS A 323 1.54 -19.18 -24.19
CA LYS A 323 0.29 -18.90 -24.91
C LYS A 323 -0.91 -19.69 -24.34
N ARG A 324 -0.66 -20.84 -23.71
CA ARG A 324 -1.71 -21.64 -23.05
C ARG A 324 -2.31 -20.88 -21.86
N PHE A 325 -1.48 -20.41 -20.92
CA PHE A 325 -1.99 -19.74 -19.71
C PHE A 325 -2.63 -18.38 -20.03
N HIS A 326 -2.19 -17.69 -21.08
CA HIS A 326 -2.86 -16.49 -21.57
C HIS A 326 -4.31 -16.77 -21.98
N LYS A 327 -4.54 -17.83 -22.77
CA LYS A 327 -5.90 -18.23 -23.15
C LYS A 327 -6.75 -18.62 -21.94
N VAL A 328 -6.16 -19.30 -20.96
CA VAL A 328 -6.89 -19.67 -19.73
C VAL A 328 -7.22 -18.44 -18.89
N ALA A 329 -6.34 -17.45 -18.80
CA ALA A 329 -6.54 -16.22 -18.04
C ALA A 329 -7.60 -15.32 -18.69
N HIS A 330 -7.52 -15.10 -20.00
CA HIS A 330 -8.56 -14.36 -20.74
C HIS A 330 -9.92 -15.01 -20.63
N LYS A 331 -10.01 -16.33 -20.85
CA LYS A 331 -11.26 -17.07 -20.68
C LYS A 331 -11.80 -16.96 -19.25
N PHE A 332 -10.92 -16.96 -18.24
CA PHE A 332 -11.35 -16.73 -16.86
C PHE A 332 -11.94 -15.35 -16.66
N TYR A 333 -11.24 -14.34 -17.15
CA TYR A 333 -11.67 -12.96 -17.03
C TYR A 333 -13.04 -12.77 -17.70
N GLU A 334 -13.22 -13.25 -18.93
CA GLU A 334 -14.50 -13.24 -19.64
C GLU A 334 -15.60 -13.97 -18.87
N GLU A 335 -15.34 -15.17 -18.34
CA GLU A 335 -16.30 -15.90 -17.51
C GLU A 335 -16.74 -15.09 -16.27
N ILE A 336 -15.82 -14.39 -15.62
CA ILE A 336 -16.14 -13.53 -14.47
C ILE A 336 -16.96 -12.31 -14.92
N GLN A 337 -16.59 -11.65 -16.01
CA GLN A 337 -17.34 -10.51 -16.54
C GLN A 337 -18.77 -10.91 -16.89
N ILE A 338 -18.96 -12.05 -17.57
CA ILE A 338 -20.30 -12.57 -17.91
C ILE A 338 -21.11 -12.89 -16.65
N LEU A 339 -20.49 -13.45 -15.62
CA LEU A 339 -21.17 -13.78 -14.36
C LEU A 339 -21.56 -12.55 -13.55
N LEU A 340 -20.74 -11.49 -13.59
CA LEU A 340 -21.02 -10.25 -12.87
C LEU A 340 -22.04 -9.39 -13.62
N GLY A 341 -22.04 -9.38 -14.96
CA GLY A 341 -22.86 -8.44 -15.70
C GLY A 341 -22.53 -6.99 -15.34
N ASP A 342 -23.53 -6.10 -15.36
CA ASP A 342 -23.33 -4.66 -15.12
C ASP A 342 -23.40 -4.27 -13.63
N ASP A 343 -24.00 -5.10 -12.77
CA ASP A 343 -24.31 -4.79 -11.37
C ASP A 343 -23.79 -5.86 -10.37
N GLY A 344 -23.18 -6.92 -10.86
CA GLY A 344 -22.65 -7.99 -10.02
C GLY A 344 -21.40 -7.57 -9.24
N ILE A 345 -21.36 -8.01 -7.98
CA ILE A 345 -20.23 -7.77 -7.08
C ILE A 345 -19.54 -9.09 -6.77
N LEU A 346 -18.25 -9.19 -7.12
CA LEU A 346 -17.41 -10.30 -6.70
C LEU A 346 -16.85 -10.03 -5.29
N PHE A 347 -17.41 -10.71 -4.30
CA PHE A 347 -16.88 -10.68 -2.94
C PHE A 347 -15.91 -11.83 -2.69
N PHE A 348 -14.67 -11.50 -2.34
CA PHE A 348 -13.62 -12.46 -2.03
C PHE A 348 -12.66 -11.89 -0.97
N PRO A 349 -12.05 -12.75 -0.15
CA PRO A 349 -11.10 -12.32 0.88
C PRO A 349 -9.80 -11.80 0.26
N THR A 350 -9.26 -10.74 0.85
CA THR A 350 -8.03 -10.10 0.37
C THR A 350 -6.76 -10.90 0.67
N PHE A 351 -6.70 -11.54 1.84
CA PHE A 351 -5.54 -12.32 2.27
C PHE A 351 -6.00 -13.48 3.18
N PRO A 352 -5.34 -14.66 3.17
CA PRO A 352 -5.89 -15.86 3.80
C PRO A 352 -5.78 -15.89 5.33
N GLN A 353 -4.92 -15.04 5.91
CA GLN A 353 -4.58 -15.04 7.33
C GLN A 353 -4.30 -13.63 7.84
N SER A 354 -4.43 -13.41 9.15
CA SER A 354 -4.10 -12.13 9.79
C SER A 354 -2.59 -11.83 9.76
N ALA A 355 -2.19 -10.63 10.17
CA ALA A 355 -0.79 -10.17 10.17
C ALA A 355 0.16 -11.20 10.80
N SER A 356 1.14 -11.67 10.03
CA SER A 356 2.12 -12.66 10.51
C SER A 356 3.19 -12.02 11.39
N VAL A 357 3.85 -12.82 12.23
CA VAL A 357 4.98 -12.34 13.04
C VAL A 357 6.18 -12.08 12.12
N HIS A 358 7.00 -11.06 12.43
CA HIS A 358 8.23 -10.80 11.68
C HIS A 358 9.12 -12.05 11.60
N GLY A 359 9.73 -12.28 10.44
CA GLY A 359 10.62 -13.42 10.21
C GLY A 359 9.92 -14.79 10.15
N GLN A 360 8.61 -14.87 10.41
CA GLN A 360 7.85 -16.07 10.09
C GLN A 360 7.89 -16.26 8.57
N LEU A 361 8.43 -17.40 8.11
CA LEU A 361 8.28 -17.82 6.73
C LEU A 361 6.78 -18.01 6.47
N THR A 362 6.14 -16.97 5.96
CA THR A 362 4.87 -17.13 5.28
C THR A 362 5.18 -17.90 4.00
N LEU A 363 4.78 -19.17 3.95
CA LEU A 363 4.77 -19.99 2.73
C LEU A 363 4.03 -19.31 1.56
N VAL A 364 3.37 -18.18 1.81
CA VAL A 364 2.76 -17.29 0.82
C VAL A 364 3.78 -16.69 -0.16
N VAL A 365 5.05 -16.47 0.24
CA VAL A 365 6.12 -16.02 -0.68
C VAL A 365 6.36 -17.03 -1.81
N ALA A 366 6.01 -18.31 -1.61
CA ALA A 366 6.13 -19.37 -2.62
C ALA A 366 4.77 -19.80 -3.21
N GLN A 367 3.69 -19.07 -2.91
CA GLN A 367 2.34 -19.39 -3.38
C GLN A 367 1.66 -18.22 -4.13
N GLU A 368 2.22 -17.01 -4.04
CA GLU A 368 1.92 -15.87 -4.92
C GLU A 368 3.02 -15.60 -5.97
N ILE A 369 4.15 -16.32 -5.86
CA ILE A 369 5.22 -16.47 -6.86
C ILE A 369 5.19 -17.94 -7.29
#